data_AF-A0A197K9Z9-F1
#
_entry.id   AF-A0A197K9Z9-F1
#
_cell.length_a   1.000
_cell.length_b   1.000
_cell.length_c   1.000
_cell.angle_alpha   90.00
_cell.angle_beta   90.00
_cell.angle_gamma   90.00
#
_symmetry.space_group_name_H-M   'P 1'
#
loop_
_entity.id
_entity.type
_entity.pdbx_description
1 polymer ?
#
loop_
_entity_poly.entity_id
_entity_poly.type
_entity_poly.pdbx_seq_one_letter_code
_entity_poly.pdbx_strand_id
1 'polypeptide(L)'
;MACTETLRPDRQECLMAINIGVQGTRQSDGLIPEELKRWFVQSVRKLEAVADAREDWHLGSNNKCLDLLMVHLSIYPFIVNRTRVRSEVVIPPLEFIVAGKVIDLTPAPKSSAVDSTFYPKKHQWLPTDFDVSLDGKVKAKSYINNLNPIEHKDKYLTLE
;
A
#
# COMPACT_ATOMS: atom_id res chain seq x y z
N MET A 1 -60.38 -14.74 18.02
CA MET A 1 -59.35 -14.15 18.90
C MET A 1 -58.25 -13.65 17.98
N ALA A 2 -58.03 -12.34 17.97
CA ALA A 2 -57.17 -11.63 17.03
C ALA A 2 -55.69 -11.81 17.36
N CYS A 3 -54.84 -11.82 16.35
CA CYS A 3 -53.63 -10.99 16.34
C CYS A 3 -53.13 -10.85 14.89
N THR A 4 -53.58 -9.80 14.21
CA THR A 4 -52.97 -9.28 12.99
C THR A 4 -51.88 -8.30 13.41
N GLU A 5 -50.62 -8.73 13.45
CA GLU A 5 -49.50 -7.79 13.46
C GLU A 5 -49.17 -7.42 12.01
N THR A 6 -49.51 -6.18 11.68
CA THR A 6 -49.11 -5.50 10.46
C THR A 6 -47.60 -5.24 10.52
N LEU A 7 -46.82 -6.04 9.78
CA LEU A 7 -45.43 -5.74 9.49
C LEU A 7 -45.36 -4.40 8.74
N ARG A 8 -44.76 -3.41 9.39
CA ARG A 8 -44.50 -2.08 8.81
C ARG A 8 -43.55 -2.24 7.61
N PRO A 9 -43.86 -1.67 6.43
CA PRO A 9 -42.94 -1.67 5.29
C PRO A 9 -42.02 -0.46 5.41
N ASP A 10 -41.16 -0.41 6.42
CA ASP A 10 -40.15 0.64 6.48
C ASP A 10 -38.91 0.22 7.28
N ARG A 11 -38.22 -0.79 6.75
CA ARG A 11 -36.77 -0.95 6.89
C ARG A 11 -36.28 -1.64 5.64
N GLN A 12 -36.13 -0.86 4.58
CA GLN A 12 -35.18 -1.21 3.54
C GLN A 12 -33.80 -1.13 4.21
N GLU A 13 -33.35 -2.20 4.86
CA GLU A 13 -31.92 -2.39 5.07
C GLU A 13 -31.32 -2.35 3.67
N CYS A 14 -30.65 -1.24 3.37
CA CYS A 14 -29.97 -1.04 2.10
C CYS A 14 -28.82 -2.04 2.08
N LEU A 15 -29.11 -3.27 1.64
CA LEU A 15 -28.13 -4.33 1.46
C LEU A 15 -27.18 -3.85 0.36
N MET A 16 -26.08 -3.23 0.79
CA MET A 16 -24.96 -2.86 -0.06
C MET A 16 -24.47 -4.13 -0.75
N ALA A 17 -24.72 -4.23 -2.07
CA ALA A 17 -24.37 -5.39 -2.84
C ALA A 17 -22.84 -5.45 -3.01
N ILE A 18 -22.19 -6.33 -2.26
CA ILE A 18 -20.75 -6.57 -2.42
C ILE A 18 -20.54 -7.51 -3.60
N ASN A 19 -20.09 -6.94 -4.72
CA ASN A 19 -19.64 -7.69 -5.88
C ASN A 19 -18.27 -8.32 -5.58
N ILE A 20 -18.17 -9.63 -5.80
CA ILE A 20 -16.93 -10.38 -5.71
C ILE A 20 -16.43 -10.54 -7.15
N GLY A 21 -15.41 -9.75 -7.51
CA GLY A 21 -14.73 -9.88 -8.79
C GLY A 21 -13.74 -11.03 -8.79
N VAL A 22 -12.46 -10.71 -8.90
CA VAL A 22 -11.35 -11.67 -8.76
C VAL A 22 -11.20 -12.10 -7.30
N GLN A 23 -10.71 -13.32 -7.04
CA GLN A 23 -10.42 -13.80 -5.69
C GLN A 23 -9.63 -12.76 -4.89
N GLY A 24 -10.11 -12.41 -3.70
CA GLY A 24 -9.50 -11.39 -2.83
C GLY A 24 -9.94 -9.96 -3.11
N THR A 25 -10.72 -9.70 -4.16
CA THR A 25 -11.29 -8.37 -4.44
C THR A 25 -12.74 -8.29 -3.97
N ARG A 26 -13.14 -7.09 -3.54
CA ARG A 26 -14.51 -6.73 -3.15
C ARG A 26 -14.82 -5.36 -3.73
N GLN A 27 -15.99 -5.21 -4.30
CA GLN A 27 -16.48 -3.94 -4.83
C GLN A 27 -17.89 -3.72 -4.32
N SER A 28 -18.12 -2.60 -3.65
CA SER A 28 -19.45 -2.11 -3.30
C SER A 28 -19.37 -0.60 -3.19
N ASP A 29 -20.47 0.08 -3.53
CA ASP A 29 -20.60 1.47 -3.13
C ASP A 29 -20.57 1.55 -1.59
N GLY A 30 -19.96 2.60 -1.05
CA GLY A 30 -19.85 2.80 0.40
C GLY A 30 -18.99 1.79 1.17
N LEU A 31 -18.25 0.90 0.50
CA LEU A 31 -17.36 -0.09 1.17
C LEU A 31 -16.30 0.59 2.06
N ILE A 32 -15.88 1.79 1.66
CA ILE A 32 -14.96 2.64 2.41
C ILE A 32 -15.79 3.78 3.02
N PRO A 33 -15.71 4.02 4.34
CA PRO A 33 -16.38 5.16 4.97
C PRO A 33 -16.04 6.49 4.28
N GLU A 34 -17.04 7.31 3.98
CA GLU A 34 -16.84 8.55 3.21
C GLU A 34 -15.90 9.54 3.91
N GLU A 35 -15.87 9.53 5.24
CA GLU A 35 -14.90 10.31 6.02
C GLU A 35 -13.47 9.82 5.79
N LEU A 36 -13.22 8.51 5.87
CA LEU A 36 -11.91 7.91 5.61
C LEU A 36 -11.44 8.19 4.17
N LYS A 37 -12.35 8.05 3.20
CA LYS A 37 -12.07 8.38 1.80
C LYS A 37 -11.68 9.85 1.64
N ARG A 38 -12.43 10.78 2.23
CA ARG A 38 -12.11 12.22 2.18
C ARG A 38 -10.76 12.52 2.82
N TRP A 39 -10.48 11.92 3.97
CA TRP A 39 -9.19 12.05 4.64
C TRP A 39 -8.04 11.52 3.78
N PHE A 40 -8.18 10.32 3.22
CA PHE A 40 -7.20 9.73 2.32
C PHE A 40 -6.91 10.66 1.14
N VAL A 41 -7.95 11.11 0.42
CA VAL A 41 -7.82 12.05 -0.71
C VAL A 41 -7.13 13.35 -0.29
N GLN A 42 -7.49 13.94 0.85
CA GLN A 42 -6.83 15.16 1.34
C GLN A 42 -5.36 14.94 1.69
N SER A 43 -5.06 13.80 2.32
CA SER A 43 -3.70 13.43 2.72
C SER A 43 -2.80 13.20 1.50
N VAL A 44 -3.30 12.61 0.41
CA VAL A 44 -2.50 12.34 -0.81
C VAL A 44 -2.33 13.54 -1.73
N ARG A 45 -3.18 14.58 -1.66
CA ARG A 45 -3.04 15.80 -2.49
C ARG A 45 -1.66 16.45 -2.45
N LYS A 46 -0.99 16.39 -1.29
CA LYS A 46 0.39 16.91 -1.15
C LYS A 46 1.38 16.11 -2.00
N LEU A 47 1.19 14.80 -2.11
CA LEU A 47 2.00 13.93 -2.96
C LEU A 47 1.65 14.15 -4.43
N GLU A 48 0.37 14.27 -4.76
CA GLU A 48 -0.09 14.61 -6.12
C GLU A 48 0.57 15.89 -6.63
N ALA A 49 0.58 16.96 -5.83
CA ALA A 49 1.20 18.22 -6.21
C ALA A 49 2.72 18.11 -6.45
N VAL A 50 3.42 17.28 -5.66
CA VAL A 50 4.86 17.05 -5.84
C VAL A 50 5.14 16.16 -7.06
N ALA A 51 4.33 15.12 -7.28
CA ALA A 51 4.48 14.21 -8.42
C ALA A 51 4.16 14.93 -9.74
N ASP A 52 3.12 15.76 -9.77
CA ASP A 52 2.73 16.56 -10.93
C ASP A 52 3.82 17.59 -11.29
N ALA A 53 4.37 18.29 -10.29
CA ALA A 53 5.49 19.22 -10.48
C ALA A 53 6.79 18.54 -10.96
N ARG A 54 6.92 17.23 -10.75
CA ARG A 54 8.06 16.42 -11.22
C ARG A 54 7.77 15.69 -12.53
N GLU A 55 6.57 15.85 -13.08
CA GLU A 55 6.06 15.10 -14.23
C GLU A 55 6.24 13.58 -14.06
N ASP A 56 6.02 13.08 -12.84
CA ASP A 56 6.22 11.66 -12.47
C ASP A 56 5.06 10.77 -12.95
N TRP A 57 4.84 10.83 -14.26
CA TRP A 57 3.84 10.04 -14.96
C TRP A 57 4.36 8.63 -15.19
N HIS A 58 3.50 7.65 -14.94
CA HIS A 58 3.81 6.26 -15.18
C HIS A 58 4.18 6.04 -16.64
N LEU A 59 5.35 5.43 -16.87
CA LEU A 59 5.86 5.15 -18.22
C LEU A 59 4.85 4.28 -19.00
N GLY A 60 4.54 4.68 -20.23
CA GLY A 60 3.57 3.97 -21.06
C GLY A 60 2.10 4.26 -20.74
N SER A 61 1.79 5.15 -19.78
CA SER A 61 0.41 5.52 -19.44
C SER A 61 -0.19 6.64 -20.30
N ASN A 62 0.60 7.23 -21.22
CA ASN A 62 0.22 8.46 -21.95
C ASN A 62 -0.18 9.62 -21.01
N ASN A 63 0.57 9.81 -19.92
CA ASN A 63 0.33 10.84 -18.90
C ASN A 63 -1.07 10.77 -18.27
N LYS A 64 -1.54 9.55 -17.97
CA LYS A 64 -2.86 9.31 -17.35
C LYS A 64 -2.78 8.71 -15.96
N CYS A 65 -1.63 8.15 -15.59
CA CYS A 65 -1.41 7.58 -14.28
C CYS A 65 -0.24 8.30 -13.63
N LEU A 66 -0.48 8.95 -12.50
CA LEU A 66 0.52 9.66 -11.72
C LEU A 66 1.01 8.76 -10.59
N ASP A 67 2.32 8.61 -10.47
CA ASP A 67 2.94 7.72 -9.50
C ASP A 67 3.08 8.45 -8.14
N LEU A 68 1.99 8.45 -7.34
CA LEU A 68 1.90 9.21 -6.08
C LEU A 68 2.80 8.67 -4.97
N LEU A 69 2.77 7.35 -4.84
CA LEU A 69 3.59 6.56 -3.93
C LEU A 69 4.21 5.48 -4.80
N MET A 70 5.52 5.41 -4.74
CA MET A 70 6.36 4.74 -5.72
C MET A 70 6.44 5.50 -7.04
N VAL A 71 7.38 6.46 -7.12
CA VAL A 71 8.08 6.74 -8.38
C VAL A 71 8.36 5.38 -9.02
N HIS A 72 7.85 5.14 -10.24
CA HIS A 72 7.77 3.83 -10.92
C HIS A 72 8.76 2.80 -10.35
N LEU A 73 8.34 1.59 -9.95
CA LEU A 73 9.16 0.58 -9.24
C LEU A 73 10.56 0.27 -9.85
N SER A 74 10.81 0.72 -11.07
CA SER A 74 12.13 0.70 -11.73
C SER A 74 13.09 1.85 -11.36
N ILE A 75 12.64 2.93 -10.73
CA ILE A 75 13.43 4.16 -10.50
C ILE A 75 14.13 4.15 -9.13
N TYR A 76 13.53 3.50 -8.13
CA TYR A 76 14.17 3.24 -6.82
C TYR A 76 14.19 1.76 -6.44
N PRO A 77 14.72 0.87 -7.29
CA PRO A 77 14.86 -0.53 -6.94
C PRO A 77 15.98 -0.71 -5.91
N PHE A 78 15.98 -1.85 -5.25
CA PHE A 78 17.20 -2.38 -4.67
C PHE A 78 18.25 -2.51 -5.78
N ILE A 79 19.47 -2.08 -5.50
CA ILE A 79 20.64 -2.20 -6.39
C ILE A 79 21.77 -2.85 -5.61
N VAL A 80 22.30 -3.96 -6.13
CA VAL A 80 23.48 -4.65 -5.61
C VAL A 80 24.66 -3.69 -5.45
N ASN A 81 25.46 -3.88 -4.40
CA ASN A 81 26.61 -3.04 -4.04
C ASN A 81 26.30 -1.56 -3.75
N ARG A 82 25.02 -1.16 -3.73
CA ARG A 82 24.59 0.22 -3.44
C ARG A 82 23.57 0.29 -2.31
N THR A 83 22.55 -0.56 -2.36
CA THR A 83 21.48 -0.56 -1.34
C THR A 83 21.94 -1.32 -0.11
N ARG A 84 21.70 -0.74 1.07
CA ARG A 84 22.08 -1.34 2.35
C ARG A 84 20.96 -2.23 2.86
N VAL A 85 21.34 -3.41 3.34
CA VAL A 85 20.43 -4.44 3.84
C VAL A 85 20.75 -4.74 5.30
N ARG A 86 19.70 -5.07 6.06
CA ARG A 86 19.78 -5.51 7.45
C ARG A 86 19.04 -6.84 7.60
N SER A 87 19.49 -7.65 8.56
CA SER A 87 18.87 -8.93 8.93
C SER A 87 17.66 -8.77 9.84
N GLU A 88 17.54 -7.63 10.52
CA GLU A 88 16.50 -7.35 11.50
C GLU A 88 15.54 -6.28 10.98
N VAL A 89 14.26 -6.41 11.36
CA VAL A 89 13.24 -5.40 11.10
C VAL A 89 13.47 -4.22 12.04
N VAL A 90 13.37 -3.02 11.51
CA VAL A 90 13.76 -1.81 12.21
C VAL A 90 12.59 -0.85 12.33
N ILE A 91 12.21 -0.56 13.58
CA ILE A 91 11.12 0.36 13.91
C ILE A 91 11.61 1.24 15.07
N PRO A 92 11.61 2.58 14.95
CA PRO A 92 11.15 3.36 13.80
C PRO A 92 12.18 3.38 12.65
N PRO A 93 11.76 3.34 11.37
CA PRO A 93 12.68 3.17 10.24
C PRO A 93 13.69 4.33 10.07
N LEU A 94 13.32 5.54 10.48
CA LEU A 94 14.12 6.74 10.28
C LEU A 94 15.41 6.77 11.11
N GLU A 95 15.42 6.14 12.28
CA GLU A 95 16.58 6.12 13.18
C GLU A 95 17.78 5.33 12.61
N PHE A 96 17.56 4.59 11.53
CA PHE A 96 18.54 3.67 10.96
C PHE A 96 18.75 3.89 9.47
N ILE A 97 18.35 5.07 8.97
CA ILE A 97 18.75 5.52 7.64
C ILE A 97 20.28 5.44 7.57
N VAL A 98 20.81 4.89 6.47
CA VAL A 98 22.24 4.54 6.23
C VAL A 98 22.85 3.38 7.03
N ALA A 99 22.11 2.74 7.94
CA ALA A 99 22.60 1.55 8.64
C ALA A 99 22.56 0.28 7.77
N GLY A 100 23.31 -0.75 8.15
CA GLY A 100 23.37 -2.03 7.42
C GLY A 100 24.56 -2.13 6.45
N LYS A 101 24.58 -3.22 5.67
CA LYS A 101 25.69 -3.56 4.76
C LYS A 101 25.20 -3.64 3.32
N VAL A 102 26.07 -3.28 2.38
CA VAL A 102 25.82 -3.60 0.97
C VAL A 102 26.08 -5.09 0.75
N ILE A 103 25.32 -5.68 -0.16
CA ILE A 103 25.44 -7.09 -0.53
C ILE A 103 25.67 -7.20 -2.04
N ASP A 104 26.34 -8.28 -2.44
CA ASP A 104 26.81 -8.57 -3.81
C ASP A 104 25.77 -9.30 -4.67
N LEU A 105 24.66 -9.73 -4.06
CA LEU A 105 23.53 -10.38 -4.71
C LEU A 105 22.21 -9.88 -4.13
N THR A 106 21.15 -9.89 -4.94
CA THR A 106 19.79 -9.61 -4.46
C THR A 106 19.32 -10.63 -3.43
N PRO A 107 18.59 -10.22 -2.38
CA PRO A 107 18.00 -11.15 -1.42
C PRO A 107 17.05 -12.14 -2.12
N ALA A 108 17.35 -13.43 -2.02
CA ALA A 108 16.43 -14.46 -2.49
C ALA A 108 15.26 -14.62 -1.48
N PRO A 109 14.01 -14.75 -1.95
CA PRO A 109 12.91 -15.09 -1.08
C PRO A 109 13.16 -16.45 -0.42
N LYS A 110 12.90 -16.54 0.90
CA LYS A 110 13.18 -17.75 1.69
C LYS A 110 12.27 -18.94 1.33
N SER A 111 11.15 -18.71 0.63
CA SER A 111 10.13 -19.73 0.35
C SER A 111 9.42 -19.50 -1.00
N SER A 112 10.17 -19.42 -2.10
CA SER A 112 9.56 -19.36 -3.42
C SER A 112 9.43 -20.74 -4.05
N ALA A 113 8.23 -21.05 -4.54
CA ALA A 113 8.04 -22.15 -5.51
C ALA A 113 8.57 -21.80 -6.91
N VAL A 114 9.02 -20.55 -7.10
CA VAL A 114 9.57 -20.04 -8.36
C VAL A 114 11.05 -20.36 -8.43
N ASP A 115 11.48 -20.86 -9.58
CA ASP A 115 12.88 -21.18 -9.88
C ASP A 115 13.79 -19.94 -9.72
N SER A 116 14.95 -20.16 -9.12
CA SER A 116 15.95 -19.13 -8.86
C SER A 116 16.40 -18.33 -10.10
N THR A 117 16.28 -18.92 -11.29
CA THR A 117 16.61 -18.31 -12.58
C THR A 117 15.72 -17.13 -12.95
N PHE A 118 14.50 -17.06 -12.40
CA PHE A 118 13.59 -15.94 -12.60
C PHE A 118 13.86 -14.76 -11.65
N TYR A 119 14.77 -14.91 -10.69
CA TYR A 119 15.15 -13.80 -9.82
C TYR A 119 16.25 -12.95 -10.46
N PRO A 120 16.00 -11.66 -10.70
CA PRO A 120 17.01 -10.74 -11.20
C PRO A 120 18.14 -10.61 -10.17
N LYS A 121 19.38 -10.87 -10.59
CA LYS A 121 20.55 -10.88 -9.68
C LYS A 121 21.04 -9.50 -9.24
N LYS A 122 20.64 -8.44 -9.96
CA LYS A 122 21.19 -7.08 -9.81
C LYS A 122 20.21 -6.07 -9.21
N HIS A 123 18.91 -6.24 -9.50
CA HIS A 123 17.88 -5.28 -9.16
C HIS A 123 16.65 -5.99 -8.64
N GLN A 124 16.01 -5.46 -7.59
CA GLN A 124 14.78 -6.04 -7.05
C GLN A 124 13.83 -4.94 -6.59
N TRP A 125 12.52 -5.20 -6.67
CA TRP A 125 11.53 -4.32 -6.07
C TRP A 125 11.61 -4.36 -4.54
N LEU A 126 11.38 -3.21 -3.92
CA LEU A 126 11.36 -3.04 -2.47
C LEU A 126 9.91 -2.80 -2.02
N PRO A 127 9.11 -3.86 -1.86
CA PRO A 127 7.75 -3.71 -1.32
C PRO A 127 7.81 -3.37 0.16
N THR A 128 6.75 -2.73 0.63
CA THR A 128 6.47 -2.59 2.06
C THR A 128 5.47 -3.65 2.46
N ASP A 129 5.87 -4.53 3.37
CA ASP A 129 4.97 -5.54 3.92
C ASP A 129 4.02 -4.89 4.93
N PHE A 130 2.79 -5.39 4.96
CA PHE A 130 1.76 -4.99 5.92
C PHE A 130 1.39 -6.17 6.81
N ASP A 131 1.23 -5.89 8.10
CA ASP A 131 0.57 -6.81 9.03
C ASP A 131 -0.91 -6.49 9.09
N VAL A 132 -1.76 -7.51 9.00
CA VAL A 132 -3.20 -7.37 9.21
C VAL A 132 -3.56 -8.23 10.40
N SER A 133 -3.99 -7.56 11.46
CA SER A 133 -4.43 -8.20 12.69
C SER A 133 -5.78 -8.92 12.51
N LEU A 134 -6.13 -9.81 13.45
CA LEU A 134 -7.41 -10.51 13.43
C LEU A 134 -8.62 -9.57 13.56
N ASP A 135 -8.44 -8.40 14.19
CA ASP A 135 -9.44 -7.33 14.30
C ASP A 135 -9.42 -6.37 13.09
N GLY A 136 -8.61 -6.64 12.08
CA GLY A 136 -8.58 -5.89 10.82
C GLY A 136 -7.76 -4.60 10.85
N LYS A 137 -7.04 -4.30 11.94
CA LYS A 137 -6.05 -3.22 11.96
C LYS A 137 -4.86 -3.57 11.10
N VAL A 138 -4.38 -2.58 10.35
CA VAL A 138 -3.26 -2.72 9.43
C VAL A 138 -2.05 -2.00 10.01
N LYS A 139 -0.84 -2.50 9.76
CA LYS A 139 0.38 -1.79 10.12
C LYS A 139 1.49 -2.05 9.12
N ALA A 140 2.18 -1.01 8.66
CA ALA A 140 3.36 -1.18 7.84
C ALA A 140 4.49 -1.78 8.68
N LYS A 141 5.09 -2.89 8.22
CA LYS A 141 6.23 -3.54 8.87
C LYS A 141 7.55 -2.82 8.61
N SER A 142 7.60 -2.01 7.57
CA SER A 142 8.77 -1.25 7.16
C SER A 142 8.39 0.13 6.61
N TYR A 143 9.40 0.94 6.30
CA TYR A 143 9.21 2.22 5.64
C TYR A 143 8.47 2.05 4.31
N ILE A 144 7.49 2.92 4.04
CA ILE A 144 6.83 3.02 2.74
C ILE A 144 7.71 3.93 1.89
N ASN A 145 8.22 3.40 0.78
CA ASN A 145 9.13 4.17 -0.09
C ASN A 145 8.50 5.51 -0.50
N ASN A 146 9.29 6.58 -0.37
CA ASN A 146 8.87 7.97 -0.64
C ASN A 146 7.81 8.53 0.32
N LEU A 147 7.51 7.86 1.43
CA LEU A 147 6.55 8.31 2.44
C LEU A 147 7.22 8.50 3.80
N ASN A 148 7.79 9.68 4.05
CA ASN A 148 8.37 10.03 5.35
C ASN A 148 7.34 9.90 6.50
N PRO A 149 7.54 9.02 7.52
CA PRO A 149 6.56 8.77 8.57
C PRO A 149 6.38 9.93 9.57
N ILE A 150 7.30 10.91 9.60
CA ILE A 150 7.15 12.12 10.42
C ILE A 150 6.39 13.19 9.63
N GLU A 151 6.86 13.52 8.43
CA GLU A 151 6.27 14.58 7.60
C GLU A 151 4.88 14.20 7.06
N HIS A 152 4.64 12.90 6.86
CA HIS A 152 3.42 12.36 6.29
C HIS A 152 2.65 11.46 7.24
N LYS A 153 2.73 11.73 8.54
CA LYS A 153 1.98 11.00 9.58
C LYS A 153 0.48 10.90 9.28
N ASP A 154 -0.08 11.94 8.66
CA ASP A 154 -1.47 12.01 8.19
C ASP A 154 -1.84 10.90 7.20
N LYS A 155 -0.89 10.46 6.37
CA LYS A 155 -1.11 9.40 5.36
C LYS A 155 -1.02 8.02 5.97
N TYR A 156 -0.11 7.81 6.92
CA TYR A 156 -0.02 6.55 7.66
C TYR A 156 -1.32 6.23 8.40
N LEU A 157 -2.00 7.22 8.98
CA LEU A 157 -3.32 7.05 9.62
C LEU A 157 -4.43 6.56 8.68
N THR A 158 -4.25 6.70 7.37
CA THR A 158 -5.23 6.25 6.37
C THR A 158 -4.83 4.94 5.68
N LEU A 159 -3.58 4.52 5.85
CA LEU A 159 -3.02 3.29 5.29
C LEU A 159 -2.93 2.16 6.33
N GLU A 160 -3.00 2.48 7.62
CA GLU A 160 -2.95 1.59 8.79
C GLU A 160 -4.32 1.48 9.50
#